data_AF-A0A7X4Z908-F1
#
_entry.id   AF-A0A7X4Z908-F1
#
_cell.length_a   1.000
_cell.length_b   1.000
_cell.length_c   1.000
_cell.angle_alpha   90.00
_cell.angle_beta   90.00
_cell.angle_gamma   90.00
#
_symmetry.space_group_name_H-M   'P 1'
#
loop_
_entity.id
_entity.type
_entity.pdbx_description
1 polymer ?
#
loop_
_entity_poly.entity_id
_entity_poly.type
_entity_poly.pdbx_seq_one_letter_code
_entity_poly.pdbx_strand_id
1 'polypeptide(L)'
;MAMQINGNYDHSRASYAERGEEKLAAERAEKTREIRKGRETNSFGKLSGLQDEYISSEKSGKKPTGLYRVEQDEKGRRKIFFDSAKDVRTDEKEEPKEENRSVEGSDGKGTKAGAASQGKPEVCVGNTNAVDREIRKLKEKKQELEQQIQSASGEEKKVQKLQKKLGQVEQELCQKDNDIYRKQHTVFSQTA
;
A
#
# COMPACT_ATOMS: atom_id res chain seq x y z
N MET A 1 31.88 16.10 33.49
CA MET A 1 30.51 15.79 33.98
C MET A 1 30.06 14.52 33.30
N ALA A 2 29.85 13.43 34.04
CA ALA A 2 29.37 12.16 33.52
C ALA A 2 27.94 11.93 34.04
N MET A 3 26.97 11.82 33.15
CA MET A 3 25.58 11.50 33.50
C MET A 3 25.43 9.98 33.54
N GLN A 4 25.23 9.42 34.74
CA GLN A 4 24.79 8.04 34.94
C GLN A 4 23.27 7.97 34.71
N ILE A 5 22.86 7.16 33.73
CA ILE A 5 21.45 6.90 33.41
C ILE A 5 21.14 5.49 33.92
N ASN A 6 20.47 5.39 35.07
CA ASN A 6 19.94 4.13 35.58
C ASN A 6 18.61 3.83 34.87
N GLY A 7 18.68 3.15 33.72
CA GLY A 7 17.51 2.69 32.98
C GLY A 7 17.08 1.29 33.41
N ASN A 8 15.99 1.17 34.16
CA ASN A 8 15.31 -0.10 34.41
C ASN A 8 14.48 -0.47 33.15
N TYR A 9 15.11 -1.13 32.18
CA TYR A 9 14.52 -1.49 30.88
C TYR A 9 14.43 -3.02 30.71
N ASP A 10 13.83 -3.74 31.67
CA ASP A 10 13.77 -5.22 31.55
C ASP A 10 12.41 -5.83 31.91
N HIS A 11 11.31 -5.06 31.99
CA HIS A 11 10.02 -5.60 32.47
C HIS A 11 8.91 -5.74 31.41
N SER A 12 9.09 -5.29 30.17
CA SER A 12 8.03 -5.32 29.14
C SER A 12 8.12 -6.45 28.11
N ARG A 13 9.24 -7.18 28.05
CA ARG A 13 9.46 -8.22 27.03
C ARG A 13 8.71 -9.54 27.33
N ALA A 14 8.42 -9.82 28.59
CA ALA A 14 7.82 -11.10 29.00
C ALA A 14 6.29 -11.18 28.77
N SER A 15 5.56 -10.05 28.68
CA SER A 15 4.09 -10.06 28.69
C SER A 15 3.43 -10.36 27.34
N TYR A 16 4.15 -10.25 26.23
CA TYR A 16 3.63 -10.49 24.88
C TYR A 16 3.88 -11.91 24.37
N ALA A 17 4.96 -12.57 24.82
CA ALA A 17 5.28 -13.94 24.40
C ALA A 17 4.31 -14.97 25.02
N GLU A 18 3.92 -14.78 26.28
CA GLU A 18 3.11 -15.74 27.02
C GLU A 18 1.63 -15.77 26.55
N ARG A 19 1.09 -14.64 26.09
CA ARG A 19 -0.31 -14.53 25.63
C ARG A 19 -0.56 -15.16 24.25
N GLY A 20 0.50 -15.43 23.47
CA GLY A 20 0.41 -16.08 22.17
C GLY A 20 0.32 -17.61 22.27
N GLU A 21 1.10 -18.20 23.19
CA GLU A 21 1.20 -19.65 23.37
C GLU A 21 -0.10 -20.27 23.91
N GLU A 22 -0.83 -19.58 24.79
CA GLU A 22 -2.09 -20.05 25.35
C GLU A 22 -3.20 -20.19 24.27
N LYS A 23 -3.26 -19.24 23.32
CA LYS A 23 -4.24 -19.26 22.23
C LYS A 23 -3.93 -20.35 21.20
N LEU A 24 -2.65 -20.53 20.87
CA LEU A 24 -2.21 -21.59 19.96
C LEU A 24 -2.43 -22.99 20.56
N ALA A 25 -2.28 -23.16 21.87
CA ALA A 25 -2.55 -24.42 22.56
C ALA A 25 -4.04 -24.79 22.58
N ALA A 26 -4.93 -23.81 22.82
CA ALA A 26 -6.38 -24.01 22.79
C ALA A 26 -6.88 -24.37 21.38
N GLU A 27 -6.40 -23.67 20.35
CA GLU A 27 -6.76 -23.92 18.95
C GLU A 27 -6.26 -25.29 18.48
N ARG A 28 -5.07 -25.72 18.92
CA ARG A 28 -4.51 -27.05 18.61
C ARG A 28 -5.24 -28.20 19.30
N ALA A 29 -5.81 -27.95 20.49
CA ALA A 29 -6.65 -28.91 21.22
C ALA A 29 -8.06 -29.06 20.62
N GLU A 30 -8.64 -27.98 20.09
CA GLU A 30 -9.90 -28.05 19.34
C GLU A 30 -9.70 -28.76 17.99
N LYS A 31 -8.66 -28.42 17.25
CA LYS A 31 -8.34 -29.06 15.96
C LYS A 31 -8.10 -30.57 16.09
N THR A 32 -7.50 -31.02 17.19
CA THR A 32 -7.31 -32.46 17.46
C THR A 32 -8.60 -33.19 17.89
N ARG A 33 -9.60 -32.48 18.45
CA ARG A 33 -10.95 -33.03 18.69
C ARG A 33 -11.80 -33.09 17.42
N GLU A 34 -11.67 -32.12 16.53
CA GLU A 34 -12.35 -32.14 15.21
C GLU A 34 -11.82 -33.27 14.32
N ILE A 35 -10.49 -33.51 14.32
CA ILE A 35 -9.89 -34.62 13.56
C ILE A 35 -10.38 -35.99 14.06
N ARG A 36 -10.68 -36.15 15.36
CA ARG A 36 -11.28 -37.38 15.90
C ARG A 36 -12.76 -37.55 15.55
N LYS A 37 -13.52 -36.45 15.41
CA LYS A 37 -14.93 -36.47 14.99
C LYS A 37 -15.12 -36.65 13.48
N GLY A 38 -14.12 -36.32 12.66
CA GLY A 38 -14.17 -36.46 11.21
C GLY A 38 -13.90 -37.87 10.64
N ARG A 39 -13.62 -38.89 11.48
CA ARG A 39 -13.26 -40.24 11.00
C ARG A 39 -14.46 -41.18 10.79
N GLU A 40 -15.68 -40.80 11.19
CA GLU A 40 -16.82 -41.73 11.16
C GLU A 40 -17.84 -41.53 10.05
N THR A 41 -17.75 -40.49 9.22
CA THR A 41 -18.60 -40.44 8.03
C THR A 41 -17.85 -39.89 6.83
N ASN A 42 -18.08 -40.55 5.70
CA ASN A 42 -17.65 -40.19 4.34
C ASN A 42 -16.22 -40.56 3.93
N SER A 43 -16.13 -41.81 3.51
CA SER A 43 -15.44 -42.22 2.29
C SER A 43 -15.72 -41.25 1.13
N PHE A 44 -14.85 -40.27 0.93
CA PHE A 44 -14.72 -39.57 -0.36
C PHE A 44 -13.35 -39.89 -0.93
N GLY A 45 -13.35 -40.30 -2.20
CA GLY A 45 -12.25 -40.97 -2.87
C GLY A 45 -10.93 -40.21 -2.84
N LYS A 46 -9.85 -40.99 -2.84
CA LYS A 46 -8.48 -40.57 -3.13
C LYS A 46 -8.42 -39.76 -4.42
N LEU A 47 -8.57 -38.45 -4.32
CA LEU A 47 -7.88 -37.52 -5.21
C LEU A 47 -6.71 -37.02 -4.38
N SER A 48 -5.61 -37.78 -4.40
CA SER A 48 -4.31 -37.24 -3.98
C SER A 48 -4.10 -36.00 -4.82
N GLY A 49 -4.34 -34.82 -4.21
CA GLY A 49 -4.20 -33.56 -4.90
C GLY A 49 -2.84 -33.54 -5.58
N LEU A 50 -2.83 -33.26 -6.88
CA LEU A 50 -1.60 -32.88 -7.56
C LEU A 50 -1.12 -31.61 -6.85
N GLN A 51 -0.29 -31.80 -5.84
CA GLN A 51 0.38 -30.71 -5.15
C GLN A 51 1.62 -30.44 -5.97
N ASP A 52 1.72 -29.24 -6.51
CA ASP A 52 2.94 -28.78 -7.13
C ASP A 52 4.04 -28.79 -6.05
N GLU A 53 5.06 -29.63 -6.26
CA GLU A 53 6.19 -29.68 -5.36
C GLU A 53 7.02 -28.40 -5.51
N TYR A 54 7.24 -27.73 -4.39
CA TYR A 54 8.15 -26.59 -4.35
C TYR A 54 9.60 -27.06 -4.53
N ILE A 55 10.18 -26.73 -5.69
CA ILE A 55 11.60 -26.97 -5.96
C ILE A 55 12.38 -25.73 -5.54
N SER A 56 13.19 -25.85 -4.48
CA SER A 56 14.07 -24.77 -4.05
C SER A 56 15.20 -24.53 -5.06
N SER A 57 15.51 -23.27 -5.30
CA SER A 57 16.55 -22.84 -6.26
C SER A 57 17.94 -23.43 -5.95
N GLU A 58 18.24 -23.69 -4.68
CA GLU A 58 19.49 -24.31 -4.22
C GLU A 58 19.69 -25.73 -4.78
N LYS A 59 18.61 -26.53 -4.89
CA LYS A 59 18.66 -27.88 -5.46
C LYS A 59 18.83 -27.89 -6.98
N SER A 60 18.47 -26.79 -7.64
CA SER A 60 18.51 -26.69 -9.10
C SER A 60 19.87 -26.30 -9.67
N GLY A 61 20.79 -25.77 -8.84
CA GLY A 61 22.11 -25.26 -9.26
C GLY A 61 22.09 -24.10 -10.28
N LYS A 62 20.89 -23.74 -10.78
CA LYS A 62 20.67 -22.68 -11.76
C LYS A 62 20.40 -21.39 -11.02
N LYS A 63 21.22 -20.35 -11.27
CA LYS A 63 20.94 -19.01 -10.76
C LYS A 63 19.61 -18.53 -11.35
N PRO A 64 18.67 -18.02 -10.55
CA PRO A 64 17.44 -17.45 -11.09
C PRO A 64 17.81 -16.24 -11.95
N THR A 65 17.51 -16.34 -13.24
CA THR A 65 17.63 -15.23 -14.19
C THR A 65 16.47 -14.26 -14.00
N GLY A 66 16.65 -13.02 -14.41
CA GLY A 66 15.67 -11.94 -14.29
C GLY A 66 15.78 -11.16 -12.98
N LEU A 67 16.89 -11.28 -12.26
CA LEU A 67 17.10 -10.55 -11.02
C LEU A 67 17.68 -9.16 -11.27
N TYR A 68 17.11 -8.15 -10.62
CA TYR A 68 17.64 -6.78 -10.64
C TYR A 68 18.76 -6.64 -9.60
N ARG A 69 19.87 -6.02 -10.01
CA ARG A 69 21.01 -5.72 -9.15
C ARG A 69 21.30 -4.22 -9.20
N VAL A 70 21.59 -3.64 -8.05
CA VAL A 70 21.99 -2.23 -7.96
C VAL A 70 23.51 -2.19 -7.81
N GLU A 71 24.19 -1.57 -8.76
CA GLU A 71 25.64 -1.37 -8.74
C GLU A 71 25.94 0.14 -8.72
N GLN A 72 27.10 0.54 -8.21
CA GLN A 72 27.54 1.93 -8.24
C GLN A 72 28.58 2.07 -9.34
N ASP A 73 28.39 3.06 -10.24
CA ASP A 73 29.40 3.39 -11.23
C ASP A 73 30.63 4.04 -10.57
N GLU A 74 31.73 4.20 -11.32
CA GLU A 74 32.97 4.81 -10.83
C GLU A 74 32.79 6.26 -10.32
N LYS A 75 31.64 6.88 -10.62
CA LYS A 75 31.25 8.22 -10.18
C LYS A 75 30.30 8.19 -8.97
N GLY A 76 30.08 7.02 -8.36
CA GLY A 76 29.23 6.81 -7.19
C GLY A 76 27.72 6.87 -7.46
N ARG A 77 27.29 6.87 -8.73
CA ARG A 77 25.87 6.89 -9.10
C ARG A 77 25.33 5.47 -9.15
N ARG A 78 24.16 5.26 -8.54
CA ARG A 78 23.49 3.95 -8.53
C ARG A 78 22.91 3.65 -9.92
N LYS A 79 23.30 2.53 -10.51
CA LYS A 79 22.78 1.99 -11.76
C LYS A 79 22.11 0.64 -11.49
N ILE A 80 20.93 0.44 -12.08
CA ILE A 80 20.20 -0.83 -11.97
C ILE A 80 20.56 -1.69 -13.18
N PHE A 81 21.01 -2.91 -12.93
CA PHE A 81 21.32 -3.93 -13.93
C PHE A 81 20.29 -5.06 -13.86
N PHE A 82 19.87 -5.54 -15.02
CA PHE A 82 18.93 -6.65 -15.16
C PHE A 82 19.66 -7.87 -15.71
N ASP A 83 19.62 -8.97 -14.96
CA ASP A 83 20.23 -10.24 -15.35
C ASP A 83 19.30 -10.98 -16.33
N SER A 84 19.28 -10.61 -17.60
CA SER A 84 18.47 -11.32 -18.60
C SER A 84 19.09 -12.68 -18.92
N ALA A 85 18.30 -13.75 -18.90
CA ALA A 85 18.70 -15.02 -19.50
C ALA A 85 19.06 -14.79 -20.96
N LYS A 86 20.35 -14.81 -21.30
CA LYS A 86 20.77 -14.84 -22.70
C LYS A 86 20.47 -16.25 -23.20
N ASP A 87 19.34 -16.40 -23.87
CA ASP A 87 19.06 -17.62 -24.61
C ASP A 87 20.25 -17.91 -25.52
N VAL A 88 20.75 -19.15 -25.48
CA VAL A 88 21.75 -19.65 -26.42
C VAL A 88 21.11 -19.65 -27.80
N ARG A 89 21.20 -18.52 -28.48
CA ARG A 89 21.34 -18.44 -29.91
C ARG A 89 22.79 -18.01 -30.15
N THR A 90 23.61 -19.00 -30.47
CA THR A 90 24.82 -18.88 -31.29
C THR A 90 24.61 -17.78 -32.35
N ASP A 91 25.49 -16.80 -32.58
CA ASP A 91 26.94 -16.74 -32.42
C ASP A 91 27.43 -15.28 -32.27
N GLU A 92 28.65 -15.18 -31.73
CA GLU A 92 29.67 -14.12 -31.91
C GLU A 92 29.54 -12.76 -31.18
N LYS A 93 30.47 -12.58 -30.21
CA LYS A 93 31.36 -11.41 -30.00
C LYS A 93 30.74 -10.01 -30.19
N GLU A 94 30.69 -9.12 -29.19
CA GLU A 94 31.85 -8.52 -28.50
C GLU A 94 31.36 -7.61 -27.34
N GLU A 95 32.31 -7.22 -26.50
CA GLU A 95 32.22 -6.36 -25.31
C GLU A 95 31.52 -4.99 -25.51
N PRO A 96 31.06 -4.31 -24.44
CA PRO A 96 30.27 -3.10 -24.58
C PRO A 96 31.20 -1.90 -24.81
N LYS A 97 31.12 -1.30 -26.00
CA LYS A 97 31.55 0.09 -26.17
C LYS A 97 30.47 1.01 -25.61
N GLU A 98 30.94 1.87 -24.71
CA GLU A 98 30.29 3.12 -24.39
C GLU A 98 30.00 3.93 -25.65
N GLU A 99 29.05 4.83 -25.47
CA GLU A 99 28.92 6.10 -26.18
C GLU A 99 27.70 6.25 -27.09
N ASN A 100 27.01 7.33 -26.72
CA ASN A 100 25.88 8.02 -27.29
C ASN A 100 25.75 8.02 -28.82
N ARG A 101 24.50 8.32 -29.20
CA ARG A 101 24.07 9.11 -30.36
C ARG A 101 23.80 8.37 -31.68
N SER A 102 22.49 8.28 -31.93
CA SER A 102 21.79 8.95 -33.05
C SER A 102 21.83 8.32 -34.45
N VAL A 103 20.59 8.16 -34.95
CA VAL A 103 20.11 8.39 -36.33
C VAL A 103 20.11 7.18 -37.29
N GLU A 104 18.87 6.91 -37.75
CA GLU A 104 18.39 6.43 -39.07
C GLU A 104 19.26 5.44 -39.87
N GLY A 105 18.77 4.36 -40.47
CA GLY A 105 17.42 3.91 -40.83
C GLY A 105 17.60 3.01 -42.06
N SER A 106 16.79 1.95 -42.21
CA SER A 106 16.35 1.43 -43.51
C SER A 106 15.49 0.17 -43.33
N ASP A 107 14.24 0.35 -43.73
CA ASP A 107 13.18 -0.56 -44.15
C ASP A 107 13.42 -2.08 -44.24
N GLY A 108 12.55 -2.82 -43.55
CA GLY A 108 12.35 -4.26 -43.67
C GLY A 108 10.92 -4.65 -43.28
N LYS A 109 9.97 -4.33 -44.16
CA LYS A 109 8.54 -4.67 -44.20
C LYS A 109 8.16 -6.03 -43.58
N GLY A 110 7.26 -6.02 -42.57
CA GLY A 110 6.67 -7.23 -41.99
C GLY A 110 5.57 -6.99 -40.94
N THR A 111 4.44 -6.40 -41.36
CA THR A 111 3.06 -6.47 -40.78
C THR A 111 2.81 -6.65 -39.27
N LYS A 112 2.21 -5.58 -38.69
CA LYS A 112 1.06 -5.50 -37.75
C LYS A 112 1.28 -5.36 -36.24
N ALA A 113 0.68 -4.24 -35.76
CA ALA A 113 0.16 -3.91 -34.44
C ALA A 113 1.17 -3.56 -33.33
N GLY A 114 1.47 -2.27 -33.23
CA GLY A 114 2.14 -1.68 -32.08
C GLY A 114 2.56 -0.25 -32.40
N ALA A 115 1.59 0.65 -32.54
CA ALA A 115 1.86 2.08 -32.65
C ALA A 115 2.51 2.54 -31.34
N ALA A 116 3.83 2.50 -31.27
CA ALA A 116 4.62 3.14 -30.23
C ALA A 116 4.56 4.66 -30.48
N SER A 117 3.43 5.29 -30.13
CA SER A 117 3.44 6.72 -29.90
C SER A 117 4.35 6.95 -28.70
N GLN A 118 5.47 7.64 -28.92
CA GLN A 118 6.20 8.29 -27.84
C GLN A 118 5.26 9.35 -27.25
N GLY A 119 4.40 8.92 -26.33
CA GLY A 119 3.45 9.77 -25.64
C GLY A 119 4.22 10.72 -24.73
N LYS A 120 3.94 12.02 -24.83
CA LYS A 120 4.36 12.99 -23.83
C LYS A 120 3.88 12.50 -22.45
N PRO A 121 4.62 12.75 -21.36
CA PRO A 121 4.17 12.35 -20.04
C PRO A 121 2.82 13.01 -19.73
N GLU A 122 1.77 12.20 -19.59
CA GLU A 122 0.45 12.67 -19.19
C GLU A 122 0.52 13.13 -17.73
N VAL A 123 0.34 14.43 -17.49
CA VAL A 123 0.33 15.00 -16.14
C VAL A 123 -1.11 14.93 -15.62
N CYS A 124 -1.32 14.21 -14.52
CA CYS A 124 -2.62 14.13 -13.85
C CYS A 124 -2.61 14.96 -12.56
N VAL A 125 -3.54 15.90 -12.43
CA VAL A 125 -3.69 16.78 -11.27
C VAL A 125 -4.98 16.42 -10.53
N GLY A 126 -4.89 16.14 -9.23
CA GLY A 126 -6.02 15.91 -8.35
C GLY A 126 -6.44 17.19 -7.62
N ASN A 127 -7.73 17.53 -7.65
CA ASN A 127 -8.29 18.72 -7.03
C ASN A 127 -9.26 18.34 -5.89
N THR A 128 -9.00 18.81 -4.67
CA THR A 128 -9.84 18.64 -3.47
C THR A 128 -10.52 19.93 -3.01
N ASN A 129 -10.35 21.04 -3.73
CA ASN A 129 -10.77 22.38 -3.30
C ASN A 129 -12.26 22.49 -2.98
N ALA A 130 -13.11 21.67 -3.62
CA ALA A 130 -14.54 21.65 -3.34
C ALA A 130 -14.82 21.16 -1.91
N VAL A 131 -14.18 20.07 -1.50
CA VAL A 131 -14.30 19.49 -0.16
C VAL A 131 -13.76 20.46 0.88
N ASP A 132 -12.60 21.07 0.62
CA ASP A 132 -11.97 22.01 1.54
C ASP A 132 -12.85 23.25 1.78
N ARG A 133 -13.52 23.75 0.73
CA ARG A 133 -14.49 24.85 0.85
C ARG A 133 -15.70 24.47 1.70
N GLU A 134 -16.20 23.25 1.55
CA GLU A 134 -17.34 22.77 2.34
C GLU A 134 -16.98 22.62 3.82
N ILE A 135 -15.86 21.97 4.12
CA ILE A 135 -15.35 21.80 5.49
C ILE A 135 -15.15 23.17 6.14
N ARG A 136 -14.60 24.14 5.41
CA ARG A 136 -14.43 25.51 5.92
C ARG A 136 -15.77 26.16 6.29
N LYS A 137 -16.79 26.05 5.44
CA LYS A 137 -18.13 26.57 5.73
C LYS A 137 -18.76 25.89 6.95
N LEU A 138 -18.57 24.59 7.12
CA LEU A 138 -19.06 23.86 8.30
C LEU A 138 -18.36 24.32 9.58
N LYS A 139 -17.04 24.54 9.54
CA LYS A 139 -16.27 25.09 10.66
C LYS A 139 -16.70 26.50 11.04
N GLU A 140 -16.92 27.37 10.05
CA GLU A 140 -17.44 28.73 10.28
C GLU A 140 -18.83 28.71 10.92
N LYS A 141 -19.75 27.87 10.41
CA LYS A 141 -21.09 27.69 11.02
C LYS A 141 -21.03 27.16 12.45
N LYS A 142 -20.12 26.23 12.73
CA LYS A 142 -19.91 25.71 14.09
C LYS A 142 -19.54 26.84 15.04
N GLN A 143 -18.56 27.67 14.66
CA GLN A 143 -18.12 28.82 15.45
C GLN A 143 -19.24 29.85 15.66
N GLU A 144 -20.03 30.13 14.62
CA GLU A 144 -21.16 31.04 14.73
C GLU A 144 -22.22 30.53 15.73
N LEU A 145 -22.56 29.23 15.67
CA LEU A 145 -23.50 28.63 16.60
C LEU A 145 -22.99 28.64 18.04
N GLU A 146 -21.69 28.40 18.26
CA GLU A 146 -21.06 28.50 19.58
C GLU A 146 -21.14 29.93 20.13
N GLN A 147 -20.84 30.94 19.31
CA GLN A 147 -20.97 32.35 19.70
C GLN A 147 -22.42 32.74 20.01
N GLN A 148 -23.38 32.24 19.22
CA GLN A 148 -24.81 32.46 19.48
C GLN A 148 -25.25 31.81 20.80
N ILE A 149 -24.75 30.61 21.13
CA ILE A 149 -25.03 29.95 22.41
C ILE A 149 -24.47 30.77 23.57
N GLN A 150 -23.24 31.26 23.46
CA GLN A 150 -22.62 32.10 24.48
C GLN A 150 -23.38 33.43 24.68
N SER A 151 -23.85 34.04 23.59
CA SER A 151 -24.59 35.31 23.64
C SER A 151 -26.04 35.14 24.12
N ALA A 152 -26.68 34.02 23.79
CA ALA A 152 -28.06 33.70 24.14
C ALA A 152 -28.21 32.99 25.50
N SER A 153 -27.19 33.06 26.37
CA SER A 153 -27.08 32.32 27.64
C SER A 153 -28.20 32.57 28.68
N GLY A 154 -29.21 33.37 28.37
CA GLY A 154 -30.42 33.57 29.19
C GLY A 154 -31.68 32.85 28.69
N GLU A 155 -31.70 32.30 27.47
CA GLU A 155 -32.90 31.70 26.88
C GLU A 155 -32.77 30.19 26.64
N GLU A 156 -33.13 29.39 27.65
CA GLU A 156 -32.95 27.93 27.68
C GLU A 156 -33.49 27.21 26.43
N LYS A 157 -34.71 27.55 25.98
CA LYS A 157 -35.33 26.92 24.81
C LYS A 157 -34.60 27.23 23.51
N LYS A 158 -33.99 28.43 23.39
CA LYS A 158 -33.20 28.81 22.22
C LYS A 158 -31.83 28.15 22.26
N VAL A 159 -31.19 28.13 23.43
CA VAL A 159 -29.91 27.44 23.65
C VAL A 159 -30.01 25.96 23.30
N GLN A 160 -31.04 25.24 23.78
CA GLN A 160 -31.24 23.83 23.44
C GLN A 160 -31.42 23.60 21.93
N LYS A 161 -32.13 24.49 21.23
CA LYS A 161 -32.28 24.41 19.77
C LYS A 161 -30.95 24.64 19.05
N LEU A 162 -30.15 25.61 19.50
CA LEU A 162 -28.83 25.90 18.94
C LEU A 162 -27.84 24.75 19.21
N GLN A 163 -27.86 24.16 20.39
CA GLN A 163 -27.06 22.97 20.72
C GLN A 163 -27.39 21.77 19.82
N LYS A 164 -28.69 21.53 19.54
CA LYS A 164 -29.08 20.49 18.58
C LYS A 164 -28.53 20.74 17.18
N LYS A 165 -28.60 21.98 16.70
CA LYS A 165 -28.02 22.38 15.42
C LYS A 165 -26.50 22.23 15.42
N LEU A 166 -25.83 22.59 16.51
CA LEU A 166 -24.39 22.43 16.68
C LEU A 166 -24.00 20.96 16.55
N GLY A 167 -24.69 20.07 17.26
CA GLY A 167 -24.44 18.63 17.18
C GLY A 167 -24.64 18.06 15.78
N GLN A 168 -25.64 18.54 15.02
CA GLN A 168 -25.82 18.15 13.61
C GLN A 168 -24.63 18.58 12.73
N VAL A 169 -24.19 19.84 12.87
CA VAL A 169 -23.04 20.37 12.13
C VAL A 169 -21.76 19.62 12.49
N GLU A 170 -21.55 19.28 13.76
CA GLU A 170 -20.40 18.50 14.21
C GLU A 170 -20.40 17.08 13.65
N GLN A 171 -21.55 16.42 13.61
CA GLN A 171 -21.69 15.10 12.99
C GLN A 171 -21.34 15.14 11.49
N GLU A 172 -21.87 16.11 10.76
CA GLU A 172 -21.53 16.31 9.34
C GLU A 172 -20.04 16.61 9.15
N LEU A 173 -19.47 17.47 10.00
CA LEU A 173 -18.05 17.82 9.94
C LEU A 173 -17.17 16.61 10.19
N CYS A 174 -17.50 15.77 11.19
CA CYS A 174 -16.76 14.53 11.46
C CYS A 174 -16.83 13.53 10.31
N GLN A 175 -17.92 13.50 9.55
CA GLN A 175 -18.05 12.64 8.37
C GLN A 175 -17.23 13.15 7.18
N LYS A 176 -17.15 14.47 7.00
CA LYS A 176 -16.53 15.10 5.81
C LYS A 176 -15.07 15.51 6.01
N ASP A 177 -14.66 15.86 7.23
CA ASP A 177 -13.28 16.23 7.58
C ASP A 177 -12.41 14.99 7.84
N ASN A 178 -12.45 14.05 6.89
CA ASN A 178 -11.64 12.84 6.90
C ASN A 178 -10.89 12.74 5.56
N ASP A 179 -9.63 12.29 5.61
CA ASP A 179 -8.82 12.03 4.42
C ASP A 179 -9.48 11.03 3.46
N ILE A 180 -10.23 10.05 3.98
CA ILE A 180 -10.97 9.11 3.12
C ILE A 180 -12.02 9.85 2.29
N TYR A 181 -12.78 10.75 2.94
CA TYR A 181 -13.80 11.56 2.26
C TYR A 181 -13.17 12.47 1.21
N ARG A 182 -12.06 13.14 1.55
CA ARG A 182 -11.32 13.98 0.60
C ARG A 182 -10.86 13.20 -0.62
N LYS A 183 -10.29 12.01 -0.43
CA LYS A 183 -9.84 11.13 -1.53
C LYS A 183 -10.99 10.68 -2.42
N GLN A 184 -12.13 10.31 -1.84
CA GLN A 184 -13.33 9.89 -2.59
C GLN A 184 -13.92 11.01 -3.44
N HIS A 185 -13.77 12.26 -2.99
CA HIS A 185 -14.29 13.45 -3.68
C HIS A 185 -13.21 14.26 -4.40
N THR A 186 -12.02 13.69 -4.62
CA THR A 186 -10.98 14.30 -5.46
C THR A 186 -11.39 14.21 -6.92
N VAL A 187 -11.36 15.34 -7.63
CA VAL A 187 -11.56 15.38 -9.08
C VAL A 187 -10.21 15.34 -9.76
N PHE A 188 -9.98 14.35 -10.63
CA PHE A 188 -8.78 14.25 -11.43
C PHE A 188 -8.97 14.92 -12.78
N SER A 189 -7.97 15.70 -13.18
CA SER A 189 -7.91 16.33 -14.50
C SER A 189 -6.58 15.99 -15.15
N GLN A 190 -6.61 15.60 -16.42
CA GLN A 190 -5.42 15.40 -17.22
C GLN A 190 -5.06 16.73 -17.88
N THR A 191 -3.83 17.17 -17.70
CA THR A 191 -3.23 18.31 -18.40
C THR A 191 -2.27 17.76 -19.45
N ALA A 192 -2.52 18.08 -20.72
CA ALA A 192 -1.76 17.63 -21.89
C ALA A 192 -0.71 18.67 -22.35
#